data_AF-A0A0F8YFB9-F1
#
_entry.id   AF-A0A0F8YFB9-F1
#
_cell.length_a   1.000
_cell.length_b   1.000
_cell.length_c   1.000
_cell.angle_alpha   90.00
_cell.angle_beta   90.00
_cell.angle_gamma   90.00
#
_symmetry.space_group_name_H-M   'P 1'
#
loop_
_entity.id
_entity.type
_entity.pdbx_description
1 polymer ?
#
loop_
_entity_poly.entity_id
_entity_poly.type
_entity_poly.pdbx_seq_one_letter_code
_entity_poly.pdbx_strand_id
1 'polypeptide(L)'
;MPTRPQQVNEPKVVEVFLDELQKIQNHDIRKFVLWVFDKFCPYYFWTCPCSTSGKYHPKVSLGVGGLVRHVKLAVWWGEELLRTAKMFPELVDHNTEHLHDEVIAALLLHDLIKNGEGLNAQGYALDRGVTGIHGVDLAGKIQRTLSIEHTSDSVINVLSGVARHMGVWTTNQEFRPNDSFTRLVHLADYCASRKVDDEMKRLEGNQ
;
A
#
# COMPACT_ATOMS: atom_id res chain seq x y z
N MET A 1 17.98 7.47 -30.57
CA MET A 1 17.00 7.83 -29.53
C MET A 1 17.74 7.97 -28.22
N PRO A 2 17.69 9.12 -27.52
CA PRO A 2 18.41 9.25 -26.27
C PRO A 2 17.66 8.46 -25.19
N THR A 3 18.28 7.36 -24.75
CA THR A 3 17.90 6.61 -23.56
C THR A 3 18.05 7.54 -22.35
N ARG A 4 16.92 7.84 -21.69
CA ARG A 4 16.90 8.60 -20.44
C ARG A 4 17.66 7.78 -19.38
N PRO A 5 18.59 8.37 -18.61
CA PRO A 5 19.31 7.62 -17.59
C PRO A 5 18.32 7.15 -16.51
N GLN A 6 18.37 5.86 -16.20
CA GLN A 6 17.73 5.29 -15.01
C GLN A 6 18.45 5.85 -13.78
N GLN A 7 17.95 6.98 -13.28
CA GLN A 7 18.39 7.55 -12.02
C GLN A 7 17.68 6.78 -10.90
N VAL A 8 18.47 6.15 -10.04
CA VAL A 8 18.04 5.34 -8.89
C VAL A 8 17.01 6.11 -8.05
N ASN A 9 15.85 5.50 -7.77
CA ASN A 9 14.75 6.10 -6.99
C ASN A 9 15.00 6.05 -5.46
N GLU A 10 16.00 5.29 -5.02
CA GLU A 10 16.30 5.02 -3.60
C GLU A 10 16.41 6.27 -2.71
N PRO A 11 17.08 7.38 -3.12
CA PRO A 11 17.20 8.57 -2.26
C PRO A 11 15.83 9.19 -1.92
N LYS A 12 14.92 9.18 -2.90
CA LYS A 12 13.59 9.78 -2.77
C LYS A 12 12.68 8.96 -1.86
N VAL A 13 12.76 7.63 -1.93
CA VAL A 13 11.95 6.73 -1.11
C VAL A 13 12.32 6.90 0.35
N VAL A 14 13.62 6.91 0.66
CA VAL A 14 14.12 7.11 2.02
C VAL A 14 13.75 8.50 2.54
N GLU A 15 13.85 9.55 1.72
CA GLU A 15 13.43 10.90 2.10
C GLU A 15 11.94 10.98 2.43
N VAL A 16 11.08 10.43 1.56
CA VAL A 16 9.62 10.55 1.69
C VAL A 16 9.07 9.64 2.78
N PHE A 17 9.57 8.41 2.91
CA PHE A 17 9.06 7.40 3.82
C PHE A 17 10.00 7.09 4.99
N LEU A 18 10.87 8.02 5.38
CA LEU A 18 11.87 7.81 6.44
C LEU A 18 11.23 7.23 7.71
N ASP A 19 10.18 7.89 8.21
CA ASP A 19 9.52 7.51 9.45
C ASP A 19 8.84 6.14 9.32
N GLU A 20 8.24 5.82 8.17
CA GLU A 20 7.59 4.54 7.93
C GLU A 20 8.61 3.40 7.77
N LEU A 21 9.73 3.63 7.09
CA LEU A 21 10.80 2.65 6.92
C LEU A 21 11.54 2.33 8.23
N GLN A 22 11.65 3.31 9.14
CA GLN A 22 12.23 3.12 10.46
C GLN A 22 11.39 2.23 11.38
N LYS A 23 10.08 2.09 11.11
CA LYS A 23 9.18 1.21 11.86
C LYS A 23 9.45 -0.27 11.58
N ILE A 24 9.92 -0.60 10.38
CA ILE A 24 10.28 -1.98 9.98
C ILE A 24 11.62 -2.33 10.63
N GLN A 25 11.65 -3.17 11.67
CA GLN A 25 12.90 -3.50 12.39
C GLN A 25 13.75 -4.53 11.64
N ASN A 26 13.10 -5.51 11.02
CA ASN A 26 13.74 -6.54 10.22
C ASN A 26 14.38 -5.91 8.97
N HIS A 27 15.70 -5.99 8.92
CA HIS A 27 16.50 -5.36 7.88
C HIS A 27 16.26 -5.97 6.49
N ASP A 28 15.94 -7.26 6.39
CA ASP A 28 15.69 -7.91 5.11
C ASP A 28 14.32 -7.53 4.57
N ILE A 29 13.31 -7.37 5.42
CA ILE A 29 12.00 -6.80 5.04
C ILE A 29 12.18 -5.35 4.57
N ARG A 30 12.96 -4.54 5.29
CA ARG A 30 13.21 -3.14 4.89
C ARG A 30 13.93 -3.06 3.54
N LYS A 31 14.95 -3.89 3.32
CA LYS A 31 15.65 -4.00 2.03
C LYS A 31 14.71 -4.43 0.91
N PHE A 32 13.82 -5.39 1.19
CA PHE A 32 12.83 -5.84 0.22
C PHE A 32 11.92 -4.68 -0.21
N VAL A 33 11.39 -3.90 0.74
CA VAL A 33 10.57 -2.71 0.45
C VAL A 33 11.33 -1.73 -0.46
N LEU A 34 12.56 -1.37 -0.10
CA LEU A 34 13.40 -0.46 -0.90
C LEU A 34 13.65 -0.99 -2.31
N TRP A 35 13.94 -2.29 -2.43
CA TRP A 35 14.12 -2.94 -3.72
C TRP A 35 12.85 -2.92 -4.58
N VAL A 36 11.67 -3.15 -3.99
CA VAL A 36 10.39 -3.06 -4.72
C VAL A 36 10.15 -1.64 -5.22
N PHE A 37 10.40 -0.61 -4.40
CA PHE A 37 10.29 0.77 -4.84
C PHE A 37 11.27 1.10 -5.97
N ASP A 38 12.53 0.68 -5.88
CA ASP A 38 13.52 0.90 -6.93
C ASP A 38 13.09 0.27 -8.26
N LYS A 39 12.56 -0.96 -8.21
CA LYS A 39 12.26 -1.75 -9.40
C LYS A 39 10.92 -1.44 -10.05
N PHE A 40 9.90 -1.10 -9.24
CA PHE A 40 8.52 -1.04 -9.71
C PHE A 40 7.82 0.30 -9.50
N CYS A 41 8.39 1.25 -8.74
CA CYS A 41 7.71 2.52 -8.46
C CYS A 41 7.61 3.39 -9.72
N PRO A 42 6.39 3.67 -10.21
CA PRO A 42 6.19 4.54 -11.35
C PRO A 42 6.26 6.01 -10.92
N TYR A 43 6.70 6.91 -11.82
CA TYR A 43 6.87 8.33 -11.49
C TYR A 43 5.59 9.00 -10.97
N TYR A 44 4.42 8.59 -11.49
CA TYR A 44 3.14 9.18 -11.07
C TYR A 44 2.83 8.96 -9.59
N PHE A 45 3.37 7.90 -8.97
CA PHE A 45 3.09 7.54 -7.58
C PHE A 45 3.34 8.73 -6.63
N TRP A 46 4.41 9.48 -6.92
CA TRP A 46 4.85 10.60 -6.11
C TRP A 46 3.97 11.85 -6.22
N THR A 47 3.23 12.00 -7.32
CA THR A 47 2.57 13.27 -7.66
C THR A 47 1.07 13.13 -7.86
N CYS A 48 0.53 11.93 -8.09
CA CYS A 48 -0.89 11.77 -8.36
C CYS A 48 -1.75 11.92 -7.09
N PRO A 49 -3.02 12.34 -7.24
CA PRO A 49 -3.99 12.20 -6.16
C PRO A 49 -4.23 10.71 -5.88
N CYS A 50 -4.64 10.37 -4.65
CA CYS A 50 -5.11 9.01 -4.36
C CYS A 50 -6.46 8.74 -5.05
N SER A 51 -7.28 9.78 -5.23
CA SER A 51 -8.55 9.71 -5.94
C SER A 51 -8.81 10.96 -6.77
N THR A 52 -9.12 10.76 -8.06
CA THR A 52 -9.43 11.84 -9.01
C THR A 52 -10.81 12.45 -8.75
N SER A 53 -11.80 11.65 -8.34
CA SER A 53 -13.15 12.13 -8.04
C SER A 53 -13.31 12.67 -6.63
N GLY A 54 -12.39 12.36 -5.71
CA GLY A 54 -12.49 12.70 -4.29
C GLY A 54 -13.69 12.06 -3.58
N LYS A 55 -14.41 11.14 -4.23
CA LYS A 55 -15.66 10.57 -3.70
C LYS A 55 -15.44 9.76 -2.43
N TYR A 56 -14.32 9.06 -2.35
CA TYR A 56 -14.09 8.01 -1.36
C TYR A 56 -12.90 8.24 -0.44
N HIS A 57 -12.21 9.38 -0.52
CA HIS A 57 -10.96 9.60 0.21
C HIS A 57 -11.00 10.93 0.98
N PRO A 58 -10.33 11.00 2.16
CA PRO A 58 -10.26 12.23 2.93
C PRO A 58 -9.48 13.31 2.17
N LYS A 59 -9.70 14.57 2.53
CA LYS A 59 -9.01 15.72 1.90
C LYS A 59 -7.49 15.57 1.86
N VAL A 60 -6.89 14.99 2.90
CA VAL A 60 -5.44 14.78 2.98
C VAL A 60 -4.91 13.89 1.85
N SER A 61 -5.74 13.01 1.27
CA SER A 61 -5.34 12.10 0.20
C SER A 61 -5.64 12.63 -1.21
N LEU A 62 -6.14 13.87 -1.33
CA LEU A 62 -6.44 14.52 -2.61
C LEU A 62 -5.28 15.42 -3.07
N GLY A 63 -5.31 15.84 -4.33
CA GLY A 63 -4.32 16.75 -4.92
C GLY A 63 -2.93 16.14 -5.13
N VAL A 64 -1.94 16.98 -5.40
CA VAL A 64 -0.57 16.55 -5.71
C VAL A 64 0.04 15.78 -4.53
N GLY A 65 0.56 14.58 -4.81
CA GLY A 65 1.13 13.68 -3.80
C GLY A 65 0.10 13.07 -2.84
N GLY A 66 -1.19 13.09 -3.22
CA GLY A 66 -2.26 12.51 -2.42
C GLY A 66 -2.12 11.00 -2.21
N LEU A 67 -1.57 10.28 -3.20
CA LEU A 67 -1.31 8.84 -3.06
C LEU A 67 -0.25 8.54 -2.00
N VAL A 68 0.84 9.32 -1.96
CA VAL A 68 1.87 9.21 -0.91
C VAL A 68 1.26 9.43 0.47
N ARG A 69 0.44 10.48 0.64
CA ARG A 69 -0.20 10.77 1.93
C ARG A 69 -1.19 9.67 2.34
N HIS A 70 -1.89 9.07 1.40
CA HIS A 70 -2.75 7.92 1.67
C HIS A 70 -1.95 6.71 2.17
N VAL A 71 -0.83 6.37 1.52
CA VAL A 71 0.06 5.27 1.95
C VAL A 71 0.57 5.52 3.37
N LYS A 72 1.03 6.74 3.69
CA LYS A 72 1.46 7.10 5.05
C LYS A 72 0.33 6.95 6.08
N LEU A 73 -0.88 7.38 5.73
CA LEU A 73 -2.04 7.27 6.60
C LEU A 73 -2.47 5.80 6.79
N ALA A 74 -2.33 4.96 5.76
CA ALA A 74 -2.57 3.52 5.83
C ALA A 74 -1.58 2.85 6.78
N VAL A 75 -0.29 3.19 6.68
CA VAL A 75 0.75 2.72 7.61
C VAL A 75 0.40 3.10 9.06
N TRP A 76 0.01 4.35 9.31
CA TRP A 76 -0.40 4.81 10.64
C TRP A 76 -1.60 4.01 11.18
N TRP A 77 -2.64 3.80 10.36
CA TRP A 77 -3.77 2.95 10.75
C TRP A 77 -3.37 1.50 11.03
N GLY A 78 -2.41 0.96 10.26
CA GLY A 78 -1.85 -0.36 10.50
C GLY A 78 -1.24 -0.47 11.90
N GLU A 79 -0.45 0.52 12.31
CA GLU A 79 0.10 0.58 13.67
C GLU A 79 -1.00 0.67 14.73
N GLU A 80 -1.97 1.56 14.56
CA GLU A 80 -3.05 1.75 15.53
C GLU A 80 -3.90 0.48 15.70
N LEU A 81 -4.19 -0.23 14.62
CA LEU A 81 -4.88 -1.52 14.68
C LEU A 81 -4.00 -2.59 15.38
N LEU A 82 -2.71 -2.66 15.04
CA LEU A 82 -1.76 -3.60 15.65
C LEU A 82 -1.60 -3.41 17.16
N ARG A 83 -1.68 -2.17 17.67
CA ARG A 83 -1.63 -1.88 19.12
C ARG A 83 -2.70 -2.62 19.89
N THR A 84 -3.88 -2.80 19.29
CA THR A 84 -5.00 -3.50 19.92
C THR A 84 -5.04 -4.98 19.55
N ALA A 85 -4.59 -5.36 18.34
CA ALA A 85 -4.62 -6.73 17.84
C ALA A 85 -3.87 -7.73 18.74
N LYS A 86 -2.83 -7.29 19.46
CA LYS A 86 -2.09 -8.11 20.43
C LYS A 86 -2.96 -8.70 21.56
N MET A 87 -4.12 -8.11 21.82
CA MET A 87 -5.08 -8.62 22.81
C MET A 87 -5.95 -9.76 22.29
N PHE A 88 -5.92 -10.03 20.99
CA PHE A 88 -6.79 -10.97 20.29
C PHE A 88 -5.92 -12.02 19.58
N PRO A 89 -5.56 -13.13 20.24
CA PRO A 89 -4.70 -14.17 19.66
C PRO A 89 -5.18 -14.67 18.29
N GLU A 90 -6.49 -14.69 18.05
CA GLU A 90 -7.12 -15.05 16.78
C GLU A 90 -6.83 -14.07 15.62
N LEU A 91 -6.43 -12.83 15.92
CA LEU A 91 -6.01 -11.83 14.95
C LEU A 91 -4.50 -11.90 14.66
N VAL A 92 -3.76 -12.73 15.40
CA VAL A 92 -2.30 -12.82 15.38
C VAL A 92 -1.86 -14.29 15.19
N ASP A 93 -2.62 -15.04 14.38
CA ASP A 93 -2.43 -16.48 14.13
C ASP A 93 -1.19 -16.81 13.27
N HIS A 94 -0.52 -15.78 12.74
CA HIS A 94 0.64 -15.87 11.86
C HIS A 94 1.91 -15.70 12.68
N ASN A 95 3.03 -16.28 12.22
CA ASN A 95 4.33 -16.21 12.89
C ASN A 95 4.63 -14.77 13.38
N THR A 96 4.42 -14.55 14.67
CA THR A 96 4.24 -13.19 15.23
C THR A 96 5.51 -12.36 15.25
N GLU A 97 6.66 -13.01 15.02
CA GLU A 97 7.98 -12.41 15.14
C GLU A 97 8.15 -11.17 14.25
N HIS A 98 7.52 -11.18 13.06
CA HIS A 98 7.67 -10.12 12.08
C HIS A 98 6.34 -9.47 11.66
N LEU A 99 5.22 -9.81 12.31
CA LEU A 99 3.89 -9.34 11.92
C LEU A 99 3.84 -7.81 11.75
N HIS A 100 4.40 -7.07 12.71
CA HIS A 100 4.44 -5.60 12.64
C HIS A 100 5.14 -5.13 11.36
N ASP A 101 6.35 -5.61 11.12
CA ASP A 101 7.17 -5.23 9.98
C ASP A 101 6.53 -5.62 8.65
N GLU A 102 5.87 -6.79 8.60
CA GLU A 102 5.15 -7.29 7.43
C GLU A 102 3.93 -6.44 7.10
N VAL A 103 3.17 -5.99 8.10
CA VAL A 103 2.02 -5.09 7.91
C VAL A 103 2.48 -3.74 7.36
N ILE A 104 3.50 -3.14 7.96
CA ILE A 104 4.04 -1.85 7.51
C ILE A 104 4.59 -1.97 6.09
N ALA A 105 5.32 -3.04 5.79
CA ALA A 105 5.85 -3.31 4.45
C ALA A 105 4.72 -3.51 3.41
N ALA A 106 3.70 -4.29 3.72
CA ALA A 106 2.56 -4.49 2.82
C ALA A 106 1.84 -3.17 2.54
N LEU A 107 1.61 -2.35 3.56
CA LEU A 107 0.95 -1.05 3.42
C LEU A 107 1.80 -0.02 2.69
N LEU A 108 3.13 -0.06 2.79
CA LEU A 108 4.00 0.80 1.95
C LEU A 108 3.89 0.45 0.46
N LEU A 109 3.61 -0.80 0.13
CA LEU A 109 3.66 -1.32 -1.24
C LEU A 109 2.29 -1.46 -1.92
N HIS A 110 1.20 -1.55 -1.16
CA HIS A 110 -0.12 -1.98 -1.67
C HIS A 110 -0.61 -1.23 -2.92
N ASP A 111 -0.46 0.09 -2.90
CA ASP A 111 -0.98 1.03 -3.91
C ASP A 111 0.11 1.49 -4.92
N LEU A 112 1.32 0.89 -4.86
CA LEU A 112 2.51 1.39 -5.58
C LEU A 112 2.26 1.56 -7.08
N ILE A 113 1.50 0.64 -7.67
CA ILE A 113 1.14 0.64 -9.10
C ILE A 113 -0.36 0.82 -9.34
N LYS A 114 -1.07 1.53 -8.46
CA LYS A 114 -2.54 1.75 -8.50
C LYS A 114 -3.10 2.09 -9.89
N ASN A 115 -2.32 2.82 -10.69
CA ASN A 115 -2.71 3.29 -12.02
C ASN A 115 -2.03 2.53 -13.16
N GLY A 116 -1.43 1.37 -12.89
CA GLY A 116 -0.76 0.54 -13.89
C GLY A 116 0.31 1.30 -14.65
N GLU A 117 0.15 1.36 -15.97
CA GLU A 117 1.06 2.03 -16.91
C GLU A 117 1.04 3.57 -16.82
N GLY A 118 0.08 4.16 -16.11
CA GLY A 118 0.02 5.60 -15.91
C GLY A 118 -1.38 6.17 -16.00
N LEU A 119 -1.43 7.50 -16.11
CA LEU A 119 -2.65 8.28 -16.11
C LEU A 119 -2.84 9.00 -17.46
N ASN A 120 -4.08 9.10 -17.93
CA ASN A 120 -4.44 9.99 -19.03
C ASN A 120 -4.50 11.46 -18.58
N ALA A 121 -4.77 12.37 -19.52
CA ALA A 121 -4.84 13.81 -19.27
C ALA A 121 -5.91 14.22 -18.24
N GLN A 122 -6.93 13.37 -18.03
CA GLN A 122 -8.00 13.58 -17.07
C GLN A 122 -7.71 12.94 -15.70
N GLY A 123 -6.55 12.31 -15.53
CA GLY A 123 -6.16 11.66 -14.28
C GLY A 123 -6.82 10.31 -14.04
N TYR A 124 -7.29 9.62 -15.08
CA TYR A 124 -7.74 8.22 -14.99
C TYR A 124 -6.64 7.26 -15.44
N ALA A 125 -6.61 6.06 -14.87
CA ALA A 125 -5.67 5.01 -15.29
C ALA A 125 -5.82 4.71 -16.79
N LEU A 126 -4.69 4.53 -17.48
CA LEU A 126 -4.64 4.16 -18.89
C LEU A 126 -5.17 2.74 -19.10
N ASP A 127 -4.82 1.84 -18.19
CA ASP A 127 -5.30 0.46 -18.17
C ASP A 127 -6.64 0.37 -17.44
N ARG A 128 -7.67 -0.11 -18.14
CA ARG A 128 -9.03 -0.18 -17.61
C ARG A 128 -9.16 -1.38 -16.70
N GLY A 129 -9.49 -1.13 -15.43
CA GLY A 129 -9.71 -2.18 -14.44
C GLY A 129 -8.47 -2.50 -13.60
N VAL A 130 -7.29 -1.97 -13.97
CA VAL A 130 -6.05 -2.16 -13.18
C VAL A 130 -6.23 -1.75 -11.73
N THR A 131 -6.98 -0.70 -11.45
CA THR A 131 -7.24 -0.24 -10.08
C THR A 131 -7.86 -1.33 -9.20
N GLY A 132 -8.68 -2.23 -9.76
CA GLY A 132 -9.30 -3.34 -9.02
C GLY A 132 -8.35 -4.49 -8.68
N ILE A 133 -7.20 -4.59 -9.35
CA ILE A 133 -6.29 -5.75 -9.26
C ILE A 133 -4.82 -5.37 -9.12
N HIS A 134 -4.50 -4.08 -9.01
CA HIS A 134 -3.12 -3.59 -9.05
C HIS A 134 -2.22 -4.22 -7.98
N GLY A 135 -2.75 -4.54 -6.80
CA GLY A 135 -2.03 -5.30 -5.78
C GLY A 135 -1.65 -6.70 -6.25
N VAL A 136 -2.58 -7.41 -6.90
CA VAL A 136 -2.34 -8.74 -7.50
C VAL A 136 -1.28 -8.64 -8.60
N ASP A 137 -1.38 -7.63 -9.46
CA ASP A 137 -0.43 -7.41 -10.55
C ASP A 137 0.98 -7.12 -10.02
N LEU A 138 1.09 -6.31 -8.95
CA LEU A 138 2.37 -6.00 -8.32
C LEU A 138 2.98 -7.26 -7.72
N ALA A 139 2.21 -8.02 -6.94
CA ALA A 139 2.67 -9.25 -6.33
C ALA A 139 3.15 -10.25 -7.38
N GLY A 140 2.41 -10.43 -8.48
CA GLY A 140 2.80 -11.30 -9.59
C GLY A 140 4.04 -10.81 -10.34
N LYS A 141 4.23 -9.49 -10.51
CA LYS A 141 5.46 -8.91 -11.09
C LYS A 141 6.68 -9.16 -10.20
N ILE A 142 6.54 -8.98 -8.90
CA ILE A 142 7.61 -9.24 -7.93
C ILE A 142 7.97 -10.74 -7.91
N GLN A 143 6.98 -11.63 -7.82
CA GLN A 143 7.20 -13.08 -7.81
C GLN A 143 7.89 -13.59 -9.07
N ARG A 144 7.60 -13.03 -10.26
CA ARG A 144 8.32 -13.38 -11.49
C ARG A 144 9.76 -12.88 -11.53
N THR A 145 10.08 -11.86 -10.74
CA THR A 145 11.41 -11.24 -10.69
C THR A 145 12.28 -11.88 -9.61
N LEU A 146 11.68 -12.32 -8.50
CA LEU A 146 12.36 -13.08 -7.45
C LEU A 146 12.45 -14.56 -7.82
N SER A 147 13.58 -15.21 -7.55
CA SER A 147 13.61 -16.68 -7.53
C SER A 147 12.88 -17.17 -6.27
N ILE A 148 11.82 -17.96 -6.46
CA ILE A 148 10.95 -18.47 -5.36
C ILE A 148 11.76 -19.25 -4.33
N GLU A 149 12.82 -19.96 -4.74
CA GLU A 149 13.65 -20.81 -3.86
C GLU A 149 14.41 -20.03 -2.76
N HIS A 150 14.46 -18.70 -2.84
CA HIS A 150 15.16 -17.83 -1.88
C HIS A 150 14.27 -16.76 -1.26
N THR A 151 12.94 -16.91 -1.36
CA THR A 151 11.99 -15.93 -0.80
C THR A 151 11.64 -16.33 0.63
N SER A 152 11.86 -15.44 1.60
CA SER A 152 11.51 -15.70 3.00
C SER A 152 9.99 -15.69 3.22
N ASP A 153 9.53 -16.38 4.26
CA ASP A 153 8.11 -16.40 4.66
C ASP A 153 7.53 -14.98 4.83
N SER A 154 8.31 -14.06 5.40
CA SER A 154 7.89 -12.66 5.53
C SER A 154 7.66 -11.97 4.20
N VAL A 155 8.48 -12.22 3.18
CA VAL A 155 8.25 -11.66 1.85
C VAL A 155 6.98 -12.27 1.23
N ILE A 156 6.74 -13.57 1.42
CA ILE A 156 5.51 -14.24 0.97
C ILE A 156 4.28 -13.60 1.65
N ASN A 157 4.34 -13.35 2.96
CA ASN A 157 3.28 -12.68 3.70
C ASN A 157 3.04 -11.27 3.18
N VAL A 158 4.08 -10.44 3.06
CA VAL A 158 3.98 -9.08 2.51
C VAL A 158 3.31 -9.09 1.14
N LEU A 159 3.71 -10.00 0.25
CA LEU A 159 3.11 -10.15 -1.07
C LEU A 159 1.63 -10.56 -1.01
N SER A 160 1.26 -11.44 -0.07
CA SER A 160 -0.15 -11.80 0.17
C SER A 160 -0.98 -10.58 0.61
N GLY A 161 -0.45 -9.76 1.52
CA GLY A 161 -1.08 -8.53 1.97
C GLY A 161 -1.28 -7.54 0.83
N VAL A 162 -0.24 -7.31 0.03
CA VAL A 162 -0.28 -6.47 -1.18
C VAL A 162 -1.32 -7.00 -2.17
N ALA A 163 -1.33 -8.30 -2.47
CA ALA A 163 -2.26 -8.86 -3.44
C ALA A 163 -3.73 -8.74 -3.01
N ARG A 164 -4.00 -8.82 -1.70
CA ARG A 164 -5.35 -8.96 -1.17
C ARG A 164 -5.94 -7.69 -0.54
N HIS A 165 -5.17 -6.61 -0.43
CA HIS A 165 -5.59 -5.38 0.25
C HIS A 165 -6.90 -4.77 -0.30
N MET A 166 -7.19 -4.95 -1.60
CA MET A 166 -8.39 -4.38 -2.24
C MET A 166 -9.70 -4.92 -1.68
N GLY A 167 -9.70 -6.09 -1.04
CA GLY A 167 -10.87 -6.71 -0.41
C GLY A 167 -12.16 -6.59 -1.21
N VAL A 168 -13.20 -5.96 -0.67
CA VAL A 168 -14.50 -5.88 -1.36
C VAL A 168 -14.44 -5.10 -2.68
N TRP A 169 -13.39 -4.32 -2.93
CA TRP A 169 -13.18 -3.53 -4.15
C TRP A 169 -12.36 -4.26 -5.22
N THR A 170 -11.88 -5.49 -4.96
CA THR A 170 -11.24 -6.28 -6.00
C THR A 170 -12.25 -6.76 -7.04
N THR A 171 -11.87 -6.77 -8.31
CA THR A 171 -12.65 -7.43 -9.37
C THR A 171 -12.36 -8.93 -9.45
N ASN A 172 -11.26 -9.40 -8.84
CA ASN A 172 -10.94 -10.82 -8.73
C ASN A 172 -11.19 -11.33 -7.31
N GLN A 173 -12.35 -11.97 -7.10
CA GLN A 173 -12.83 -12.36 -5.77
C GLN A 173 -11.94 -13.38 -5.05
N GLU A 174 -11.11 -14.13 -5.77
CA GLU A 174 -10.12 -15.06 -5.21
C GLU A 174 -9.10 -14.34 -4.32
N PHE A 175 -8.82 -13.06 -4.63
CA PHE A 175 -7.88 -12.21 -3.91
C PHE A 175 -8.54 -11.35 -2.82
N ARG A 176 -9.73 -11.72 -2.32
CA ARG A 176 -10.28 -11.09 -1.11
C ARG A 176 -9.55 -11.57 0.15
N PRO A 177 -9.31 -10.74 1.17
CA PRO A 177 -8.69 -11.16 2.43
C PRO A 177 -9.29 -12.45 2.98
N ASN A 178 -8.45 -13.43 3.28
CA ASN A 178 -8.87 -14.78 3.69
C ASN A 178 -8.36 -15.16 5.08
N ASP A 179 -7.34 -14.47 5.59
CA ASP A 179 -6.73 -14.70 6.90
C ASP A 179 -6.62 -13.40 7.72
N SER A 180 -6.20 -13.50 8.97
CA SER A 180 -6.12 -12.35 9.88
C SER A 180 -5.15 -11.28 9.40
N PHE A 181 -3.99 -11.66 8.86
CA PHE A 181 -2.99 -10.73 8.32
C PHE A 181 -3.54 -9.91 7.14
N THR A 182 -4.11 -10.57 6.13
CA THR A 182 -4.62 -9.91 4.93
C THR A 182 -5.85 -9.05 5.25
N ARG A 183 -6.67 -9.46 6.24
CA ARG A 183 -7.78 -8.67 6.75
C ARG A 183 -7.30 -7.40 7.45
N LEU A 184 -6.23 -7.49 8.25
CA LEU A 184 -5.64 -6.34 8.93
C LEU A 184 -5.12 -5.30 7.92
N VAL A 185 -4.38 -5.73 6.90
CA VAL A 185 -3.89 -4.84 5.82
C VAL A 185 -5.06 -4.16 5.10
N HIS A 186 -6.10 -4.92 4.73
CA HIS A 186 -7.30 -4.38 4.10
C HIS A 186 -8.02 -3.35 4.98
N LEU A 187 -8.18 -3.65 6.28
CA LEU A 187 -8.85 -2.75 7.21
C LEU A 187 -8.06 -1.45 7.43
N ALA A 188 -6.73 -1.52 7.48
CA ALA A 188 -5.87 -0.34 7.59
C ALA A 188 -6.03 0.59 6.38
N ASP A 189 -5.95 0.04 5.16
CA ASP A 189 -6.21 0.78 3.91
C ASP A 189 -7.65 1.37 3.90
N TYR A 190 -8.65 0.55 4.27
CA TYR A 190 -10.02 1.01 4.36
C TYR A 190 -10.18 2.20 5.31
N CYS A 191 -9.59 2.15 6.49
CA CYS A 191 -9.62 3.25 7.47
C CYS A 191 -8.95 4.50 6.91
N ALA A 192 -7.82 4.36 6.22
CA ALA A 192 -7.08 5.47 5.59
C ALA A 192 -7.83 6.13 4.42
N SER A 193 -8.78 5.43 3.80
CA SER A 193 -9.65 6.02 2.79
C SER A 193 -10.90 6.68 3.39
N ARG A 194 -11.21 6.54 4.68
CA ARG A 194 -12.44 7.14 5.21
C ARG A 194 -12.36 8.67 5.26
N LYS A 195 -13.47 9.32 4.90
CA LYS A 195 -13.62 10.78 4.88
C LYS A 195 -13.84 11.35 6.28
N VAL A 196 -12.90 11.09 7.18
CA VAL A 196 -12.96 11.56 8.56
C VAL A 196 -13.11 13.09 8.61
N ASP A 197 -12.52 13.83 7.66
CA ASP A 197 -12.66 15.29 7.61
C ASP A 197 -14.06 15.77 7.21
N ASP A 198 -14.80 15.01 6.39
CA ASP A 198 -16.21 15.32 6.09
C ASP A 198 -17.09 15.00 7.29
N GLU A 199 -16.80 13.90 7.99
CA GLU A 199 -17.48 13.52 9.22
C GLU A 199 -17.23 14.53 10.35
N MET A 200 -15.98 15.01 10.52
CA MET A 200 -15.64 16.05 11.48
C MET A 200 -16.41 17.34 11.21
N LYS A 201 -16.47 17.80 9.95
CA LYS A 201 -17.30 18.98 9.59
C LYS A 201 -18.77 18.76 9.92
N ARG A 202 -19.31 17.56 9.67
CA ARG A 202 -20.69 17.21 9.99
C ARG A 202 -20.94 17.22 11.50
N LEU A 203 -19.98 16.77 12.30
CA LEU A 203 -20.06 16.75 13.77
C LEU A 203 -19.86 18.15 14.37
N GLU A 204 -19.01 18.98 13.76
CA GLU A 204 -18.74 20.38 14.14
C GLU A 204 -19.84 21.35 13.67
N GLY A 205 -20.64 20.96 12.66
CA GLY A 205 -21.56 21.86 11.95
C GLY A 205 -22.80 21.18 11.36
N ASN A 206 -23.47 20.34 12.15
CA ASN A 206 -24.93 20.18 12.09
C ASN A 206 -25.45 20.75 13.42
N GLN A 207 -25.99 21.95 13.53
CA GLN A 207 -26.76 22.78 12.57
C GLN A 207 -26.21 22.99 11.16
#